data_AF-W2SJI5-F1
#
_entry.id   AF-W2SJI5-F1
#
_cell.length_a   1.000
_cell.length_b   1.000
_cell.length_c   1.000
_cell.angle_alpha   90.00
_cell.angle_beta   90.00
_cell.angle_gamma   90.00
#
_symmetry.space_group_name_H-M   'P 1'
#
loop_
_entity.id
_entity.type
_entity.pdbx_description
1 polymer ?
#
loop_
_entity_poly.entity_id
_entity_poly.type
_entity_poly.pdbx_seq_one_letter_code
_entity_poly.pdbx_strand_id
1 'polypeptide(L)'
;MVISNFREYFIVGLDLAFVQNGYWWHTEFDEARRVTPGSLQRAGDNIYATLLHLLQSPYLENPAEFGDQKNVFFDFFGLFVVVYSEGVANAVHAILIVAVVVSTANHVRKHSEWRTVIVHLILNIPSYGMIVYLSELFLSIFIPIMGRIGSNPEVLVAIFTNITSYVVVLSLLSILTLTRTNRKQEETTLRNFVDMIAGILIAAAIVLLILCRLHKSPYNHSDSYPVARRIQLFHVNRALYNKDDGVKVRDSVLYVIAQDYRGAMDIPFVDENYTIPKCQYENPYCEIPLYFPTRSRIQDKLVEIPKRRKYNDPRLLCRHIRYRSFDDRPDIPGTKINMVHKEESGNRLSYDFLIKGSGQISVFLVPQSGWQIANCSISAPKMETDDHPLFLFLTCSGRNCGDWTFKVTLKHPGDPVKDDETQLLIGAASHYLHGPNMQSFTIKRILAEIAKNRQHDPTWSTTASAWNVDMIYRYF
;
A
#
# COMPACT_ATOMS: atom_id res chain seq x y z
N MET A 1 2.68 -2.64 6.61
CA MET A 1 2.87 -1.73 7.78
C MET A 1 2.99 -2.50 9.09
N VAL A 2 2.33 -3.66 9.24
CA VAL A 2 2.46 -4.54 10.42
C VAL A 2 3.87 -5.15 10.59
N ILE A 3 4.58 -5.39 9.49
CA ILE A 3 5.89 -6.08 9.49
C ILE A 3 7.04 -5.26 10.10
N SER A 4 7.01 -3.91 10.05
CA SER A 4 8.18 -3.12 10.46
C SER A 4 8.49 -3.23 11.95
N ASN A 5 7.47 -3.41 12.79
CA ASN A 5 7.65 -3.47 14.24
C ASN A 5 8.29 -4.78 14.70
N PHE A 6 8.01 -5.91 14.03
CA PHE A 6 8.65 -7.20 14.36
C PHE A 6 10.12 -7.24 13.97
N ARG A 7 10.47 -6.54 12.88
CA ARG A 7 11.86 -6.44 12.41
C ARG A 7 12.76 -5.66 13.37
N GLU A 8 12.22 -4.67 14.07
CA GLU A 8 12.97 -3.88 15.08
C GLU A 8 13.47 -4.74 16.25
N TYR A 9 12.78 -5.85 16.56
CA TYR A 9 13.14 -6.78 17.64
C TYR A 9 13.73 -8.11 17.15
N PHE A 10 14.14 -8.18 15.87
CA PHE A 10 14.63 -9.42 15.24
C PHE A 10 13.67 -10.62 15.38
N ILE A 11 12.37 -10.35 15.50
CA ILE A 11 11.35 -11.41 15.60
C ILE A 11 11.11 -11.94 14.19
N VAL A 12 11.48 -13.20 13.98
CA VAL A 12 11.17 -13.93 12.75
C VAL A 12 9.70 -14.34 12.80
N GLY A 13 8.94 -14.01 11.75
CA GLY A 13 7.52 -14.33 11.66
C GLY A 13 7.12 -14.70 10.24
N LEU A 14 6.08 -15.52 10.13
CA LEU A 14 5.48 -15.90 8.86
C LEU A 14 4.29 -14.97 8.57
N ASP A 15 4.38 -14.20 7.48
CA ASP A 15 3.27 -13.35 7.02
C ASP A 15 2.47 -14.09 5.93
N LEU A 16 1.19 -14.33 6.21
CA LEU A 16 0.28 -15.04 5.33
C LEU A 16 -0.76 -14.07 4.81
N ALA A 17 -0.64 -13.70 3.54
CA ALA A 17 -1.59 -12.82 2.87
C ALA A 17 -2.10 -13.48 1.58
N PHE A 18 -3.42 -13.48 1.39
CA PHE A 18 -3.99 -13.80 0.08
C PHE A 18 -3.79 -12.62 -0.86
N VAL A 19 -3.09 -12.86 -1.96
CA VAL A 19 -2.87 -11.86 -3.00
C VAL A 19 -3.64 -12.29 -4.24
N GLN A 20 -4.83 -11.71 -4.41
CA GLN A 20 -5.61 -11.82 -5.65
C GLN A 20 -6.39 -10.52 -5.85
N ASN A 21 -6.51 -10.07 -7.10
CA ASN A 21 -7.28 -8.87 -7.45
C ASN A 21 -6.95 -7.66 -6.55
N GLY A 22 -5.65 -7.36 -6.37
CA GLY A 22 -5.19 -6.30 -5.45
C GLY A 22 -5.73 -4.90 -5.77
N TYR A 23 -5.99 -4.61 -7.04
CA TYR A 23 -7.34 -4.26 -7.51
C TYR A 23 -8.39 -3.60 -6.60
N TRP A 24 -9.13 -4.48 -5.91
CA TRP A 24 -10.28 -4.18 -5.06
C TRP A 24 -9.89 -3.64 -3.69
N TRP A 25 -8.70 -3.97 -3.22
CA TRP A 25 -8.23 -3.59 -1.88
C TRP A 25 -8.34 -2.08 -1.64
N HIS A 26 -8.88 -1.66 -0.49
CA HIS A 26 -9.06 -0.24 -0.15
C HIS A 26 -9.95 0.57 -1.13
N THR A 27 -10.90 -0.09 -1.79
CA THR A 27 -11.90 0.56 -2.66
C THR A 27 -13.32 0.17 -2.24
N GLU A 28 -14.34 0.83 -2.81
CA GLU A 28 -15.76 0.43 -2.71
C GLU A 28 -16.05 -1.03 -3.08
N PHE A 29 -15.11 -1.70 -3.76
CA PHE A 29 -15.25 -3.07 -4.18
C PHE A 29 -14.72 -4.10 -3.17
N ASP A 30 -14.14 -3.66 -2.06
CA ASP A 30 -13.67 -4.54 -0.98
C ASP A 30 -14.85 -5.04 -0.13
N GLU A 31 -15.66 -5.91 -0.72
CA GLU A 31 -16.94 -6.37 -0.17
C GLU A 31 -16.92 -7.87 0.13
N ALA A 32 -17.64 -8.27 1.18
CA ALA A 32 -17.75 -9.67 1.60
C ALA A 32 -18.19 -10.62 0.46
N ARG A 33 -19.07 -10.17 -0.45
CA ARG A 33 -19.53 -10.99 -1.59
C ARG A 33 -18.44 -11.34 -2.60
N ARG A 34 -17.31 -10.62 -2.59
CA ARG A 34 -16.16 -10.87 -3.48
C ARG A 34 -15.11 -11.78 -2.85
N VAL A 35 -15.30 -12.19 -1.59
CA VAL A 35 -14.49 -13.22 -0.96
C VAL A 35 -14.86 -14.57 -1.57
N THR A 36 -13.88 -15.24 -2.18
CA THR A 36 -14.09 -16.57 -2.77
C THR A 36 -14.57 -17.55 -1.69
N PRO A 37 -15.70 -18.26 -1.91
CA PRO A 37 -16.20 -19.23 -0.95
C PRO A 37 -15.16 -20.29 -0.59
N GLY A 38 -15.03 -20.58 0.71
CA GLY A 38 -14.05 -21.55 1.22
C GLY A 38 -12.64 -21.00 1.43
N SER A 39 -12.30 -19.79 0.94
CA SER A 39 -10.96 -19.22 1.15
C SER A 39 -10.61 -19.02 2.62
N LEU A 40 -11.56 -18.54 3.43
CA LEU A 40 -11.34 -18.37 4.88
C LEU A 40 -11.14 -19.72 5.59
N GLN A 41 -11.92 -20.74 5.22
CA GLN A 41 -11.75 -22.09 5.76
C GLN A 41 -10.36 -22.64 5.40
N ARG A 42 -9.98 -22.58 4.12
CA ARG A 42 -8.64 -23.01 3.69
C ARG A 42 -7.52 -22.23 4.37
N ALA A 43 -7.72 -20.94 4.63
CA ALA A 43 -6.76 -20.14 5.39
C ALA A 43 -6.56 -20.73 6.79
N GLY A 44 -7.67 -21.02 7.49
CA GLY A 44 -7.67 -21.65 8.80
C GLY A 44 -7.00 -23.02 8.78
N ASP A 45 -7.37 -23.87 7.82
CA ASP A 45 -6.81 -25.22 7.66
C ASP A 45 -5.30 -25.17 7.39
N ASN A 46 -4.84 -24.25 6.53
CA ASN A 46 -3.42 -24.04 6.23
C ASN A 46 -2.65 -23.54 7.46
N ILE A 47 -3.19 -22.56 8.19
CA ILE A 47 -2.57 -22.04 9.42
C ILE A 47 -2.47 -23.15 10.46
N TYR A 48 -3.55 -23.90 10.66
CA TYR A 48 -3.61 -25.00 11.62
C TYR A 48 -2.61 -26.11 11.28
N ALA A 49 -2.58 -26.55 10.03
CA ALA A 49 -1.64 -27.57 9.57
C ALA A 49 -0.18 -27.10 9.67
N THR A 50 0.11 -25.86 9.29
CA THR A 50 1.44 -25.26 9.42
C THR A 50 1.88 -25.20 10.88
N LEU A 51 1.00 -24.74 11.78
CA LEU A 51 1.29 -24.68 13.20
C LEU A 51 1.56 -26.07 13.78
N LEU A 52 0.72 -27.05 13.46
CA LEU A 52 0.90 -28.43 13.93
C LEU A 52 2.23 -29.01 13.44
N HIS A 53 2.57 -28.80 12.17
CA HIS A 53 3.82 -29.27 11.60
C HIS A 53 5.04 -28.60 12.25
N LEU A 54 5.00 -27.28 12.47
CA LEU A 54 6.07 -26.56 13.15
C LEU A 54 6.24 -27.08 14.59
N LEU A 55 5.15 -27.26 15.34
CA LEU A 55 5.19 -27.77 16.72
C LEU A 55 5.76 -29.19 16.83
N GLN A 56 5.60 -30.01 15.81
CA GLN A 56 6.13 -31.37 15.74
C GLN A 56 7.50 -31.45 15.04
N SER A 57 8.08 -30.29 14.70
CA SER A 57 9.26 -30.23 13.86
C SER A 57 10.54 -30.41 14.68
N PRO A 58 11.49 -31.26 14.25
CA PRO A 58 12.80 -31.38 14.91
C PRO A 58 13.60 -30.07 14.86
N TYR A 59 13.25 -29.16 13.94
CA TYR A 59 13.82 -27.82 13.85
C TYR A 59 13.53 -26.96 15.11
N LEU A 60 12.40 -27.19 15.81
CA LEU A 60 12.13 -26.52 17.09
C LEU A 60 12.84 -27.19 18.26
N GLU A 61 13.04 -28.51 18.20
CA GLU A 61 13.72 -29.27 19.26
C GLU A 61 15.23 -29.00 19.28
N ASN A 62 15.89 -28.93 18.12
CA ASN A 62 17.32 -28.64 18.01
C ASN A 62 17.67 -27.70 16.85
N PRO A 63 17.40 -26.38 16.97
CA PRO A 63 17.60 -25.42 15.89
C PRO A 63 19.06 -25.31 15.41
N ALA A 64 20.03 -25.56 16.30
CA ALA A 64 21.46 -25.43 16.02
C ALA A 64 21.96 -26.45 15.00
N GLU A 65 21.36 -27.64 14.95
CA GLU A 65 21.73 -28.72 14.03
C GLU A 65 21.37 -28.41 12.58
N PHE A 66 20.33 -27.61 12.37
CA PHE A 66 19.80 -27.30 11.04
C PHE A 66 20.14 -25.90 10.53
N GLY A 67 20.85 -25.09 11.34
CA GLY A 67 21.14 -23.68 11.04
C GLY A 67 21.95 -23.43 9.76
N ASP A 68 22.78 -24.40 9.35
CA ASP A 68 23.66 -24.27 8.19
C ASP A 68 23.07 -24.86 6.89
N GLN A 69 21.87 -25.47 6.95
CA GLN A 69 21.26 -26.10 5.78
C GLN A 69 20.57 -25.06 4.89
N LYS A 70 21.19 -24.76 3.74
CA LYS A 70 20.62 -23.88 2.71
C LYS A 70 19.86 -24.70 1.68
N ASN A 71 18.58 -24.38 1.51
CA ASN A 71 17.72 -24.95 0.48
C ASN A 71 17.34 -23.88 -0.54
N VAL A 72 17.29 -24.27 -1.80
CA VAL A 72 16.65 -23.50 -2.86
C VAL A 72 15.21 -23.99 -2.96
N PHE A 73 14.28 -23.05 -2.94
CA PHE A 73 12.86 -23.34 -3.12
C PHE A 73 12.24 -22.35 -4.10
N PHE A 74 11.32 -22.86 -4.92
CA PHE A 74 10.48 -22.05 -5.78
C PHE A 74 9.17 -22.77 -6.08
N ASP A 75 8.18 -22.00 -6.49
CA ASP A 75 6.87 -22.49 -6.91
C ASP A 75 6.84 -22.66 -8.43
N PHE A 76 6.28 -23.78 -8.90
CA PHE A 76 6.11 -24.06 -10.33
C PHE A 76 4.68 -23.77 -10.77
N PHE A 77 4.43 -22.55 -11.28
CA PHE A 77 3.13 -22.06 -11.76
C PHE A 77 1.96 -22.21 -10.75
N GLY A 78 2.23 -22.19 -9.45
CA GLY A 78 1.24 -22.38 -8.40
C GLY A 78 0.79 -23.83 -8.20
N LEU A 79 1.42 -24.79 -8.87
CA LEU A 79 0.99 -26.20 -8.84
C LEU A 79 1.62 -26.97 -7.68
N PHE A 80 2.92 -26.79 -7.47
CA PHE A 80 3.68 -27.41 -6.38
C PHE A 80 4.97 -26.64 -6.10
N VAL A 81 5.45 -26.78 -4.86
CA VAL A 81 6.73 -26.21 -4.42
C VAL A 81 7.84 -27.22 -4.69
N VAL A 82 8.90 -26.77 -5.36
CA VAL A 82 10.13 -27.52 -5.56
C VAL A 82 11.11 -27.09 -4.47
N VAL A 83 11.65 -28.05 -3.72
CA VAL A 83 12.67 -27.80 -2.69
C VAL A 83 13.83 -28.76 -2.89
N TYR A 84 15.05 -28.24 -2.95
CA TYR A 84 16.29 -29.04 -2.99
C TYR A 84 17.43 -28.30 -2.31
N SER A 85 18.47 -29.04 -1.94
CA SER A 85 19.64 -28.46 -1.26
C SER A 85 20.48 -27.58 -2.18
N GLU A 86 21.22 -26.63 -1.61
CA GLU A 86 22.17 -25.78 -2.33
C GLU A 86 23.19 -26.60 -3.15
N GLY A 87 23.61 -27.76 -2.63
CA GLY A 87 24.51 -28.67 -3.35
C GLY A 87 23.92 -29.19 -4.67
N VAL A 88 22.64 -29.59 -4.64
CA VAL A 88 21.91 -30.02 -5.86
C VAL A 88 21.75 -28.84 -6.82
N ALA A 89 21.44 -27.64 -6.29
CA ALA A 89 21.33 -26.42 -7.09
C ALA A 89 22.61 -26.15 -7.89
N ASN A 90 23.75 -26.17 -7.21
CA ASN A 90 25.05 -25.90 -7.80
C ASN A 90 25.41 -26.94 -8.87
N ALA A 91 25.10 -28.22 -8.63
CA ALA A 91 25.32 -29.28 -9.61
C ALA A 91 24.47 -29.08 -10.87
N VAL A 92 23.17 -28.79 -10.72
CA VAL A 92 22.26 -28.53 -11.86
C VAL A 92 22.71 -27.32 -12.66
N HIS A 93 23.08 -26.22 -11.99
CA HIS A 93 23.59 -25.01 -12.66
C HIS A 93 24.88 -25.30 -13.43
N ALA A 94 25.83 -26.04 -12.84
CA ALA A 94 27.06 -26.42 -13.53
C ALA A 94 26.81 -27.28 -14.77
N ILE A 95 25.91 -28.27 -14.68
CA ILE A 95 25.52 -29.12 -15.83
C ILE A 95 24.90 -28.28 -16.95
N LEU A 96 23.99 -27.35 -16.62
CA LEU A 96 23.38 -26.46 -17.60
C LEU A 96 24.41 -25.57 -18.29
N ILE A 97 25.35 -24.98 -17.54
CA ILE A 97 26.44 -24.17 -18.11
C ILE A 97 27.26 -25.02 -19.09
N VAL A 98 27.67 -26.22 -18.68
CA VAL A 98 28.43 -27.14 -19.55
C VAL A 98 27.62 -27.52 -20.80
N ALA A 99 26.33 -27.84 -20.65
CA ALA A 99 25.46 -28.18 -21.77
C ALA A 99 25.31 -27.03 -22.78
N VAL A 100 25.18 -25.79 -22.29
CA VAL A 100 25.13 -24.58 -23.13
C VAL A 100 26.47 -24.37 -23.83
N VAL A 101 27.60 -24.51 -23.13
CA VAL A 101 28.94 -24.37 -23.71
C VAL A 101 29.18 -25.44 -24.79
N VAL A 102 28.83 -26.71 -24.52
CA VAL A 102 28.97 -27.82 -25.46
C VAL A 102 28.03 -27.66 -26.65
N SER A 103 26.79 -27.22 -26.45
CA SER A 103 25.84 -26.89 -27.52
C SER A 103 26.40 -25.79 -28.42
N THR A 104 26.94 -24.73 -27.82
CA THR A 104 27.56 -23.60 -28.53
C THR A 104 28.81 -24.03 -29.29
N ALA A 105 29.68 -24.85 -28.69
CA ALA A 105 30.88 -25.38 -29.32
C ALA A 105 30.58 -26.37 -30.46
N ASN A 106 29.59 -27.25 -30.29
CA ASN A 106 29.12 -28.16 -31.34
C ASN A 106 28.45 -27.38 -32.48
N HIS A 107 27.78 -26.27 -32.16
CA HIS A 107 27.22 -25.36 -33.16
C HIS A 107 28.32 -24.71 -34.03
N VAL A 108 29.44 -24.27 -33.44
CA VAL A 108 30.63 -23.82 -34.20
C VAL A 108 31.16 -24.91 -35.16
N ARG A 109 30.88 -26.19 -34.88
CA ARG A 109 31.40 -27.33 -35.64
C ARG A 109 30.44 -27.95 -36.68
N LYS A 110 29.11 -27.74 -36.59
CA LYS A 110 28.10 -28.36 -37.48
C LYS A 110 27.09 -27.35 -38.04
N HIS A 111 27.01 -27.28 -39.38
CA HIS A 111 26.18 -26.38 -40.20
C HIS A 111 24.64 -26.58 -40.19
N SER A 112 24.05 -27.30 -39.21
CA SER A 112 22.60 -27.57 -39.23
C SER A 112 21.80 -26.57 -38.39
N GLU A 113 21.58 -25.38 -38.94
CA GLU A 113 20.94 -24.21 -38.30
C GLU A 113 19.60 -24.53 -37.63
N TRP A 114 18.68 -25.20 -38.34
CA TRP A 114 17.34 -25.51 -37.83
C TRP A 114 17.34 -26.44 -36.62
N ARG A 115 18.29 -27.38 -36.52
CA ARG A 115 18.39 -28.27 -35.35
C ARG A 115 18.85 -27.50 -34.11
N THR A 116 19.78 -26.56 -34.28
CA THR A 116 20.23 -25.69 -33.19
C THR A 116 19.12 -24.77 -32.72
N VAL A 117 18.35 -24.18 -33.64
CA VAL A 117 17.18 -23.34 -33.30
C VAL A 117 16.13 -24.15 -32.55
N ILE A 118 15.76 -25.34 -33.05
CA ILE A 118 14.76 -26.20 -32.41
C ILE A 118 15.21 -26.62 -31.00
N VAL A 119 16.46 -27.07 -30.84
CA VAL A 119 16.99 -27.45 -29.52
C VAL A 119 17.07 -26.26 -28.57
N HIS A 120 17.50 -25.08 -29.05
CA HIS A 120 17.55 -23.87 -28.25
C HIS A 120 16.15 -23.45 -27.78
N LEU A 121 15.16 -23.43 -28.69
CA LEU A 121 13.79 -23.07 -28.34
C LEU A 121 13.19 -24.08 -27.35
N ILE A 122 13.31 -25.39 -27.58
CA ILE A 122 12.76 -26.42 -26.67
C ILE A 122 13.35 -26.30 -25.26
N LEU A 123 14.67 -26.12 -25.15
CA LEU A 123 15.33 -26.04 -23.85
C LEU A 123 15.03 -24.72 -23.11
N ASN A 124 14.82 -23.62 -23.82
CA ASN A 124 14.59 -22.30 -23.22
C ASN A 124 13.11 -21.94 -23.03
N ILE A 125 12.17 -22.63 -23.69
CA ILE A 125 10.73 -22.41 -23.53
C ILE A 125 10.29 -22.42 -22.05
N PRO A 126 10.68 -23.41 -21.22
CA PRO A 126 10.34 -23.40 -19.79
C PRO A 126 10.88 -22.17 -19.07
N SER A 127 12.12 -21.77 -19.36
CA SER A 127 12.75 -20.59 -18.80
C SER A 127 12.02 -19.30 -19.19
N TYR A 128 11.58 -19.17 -20.45
CA TYR A 128 10.78 -18.03 -20.90
C TYR A 128 9.42 -17.98 -20.22
N GLY A 129 8.74 -19.13 -20.11
CA GLY A 129 7.49 -19.23 -19.36
C GLY A 129 7.64 -18.76 -17.92
N MET A 130 8.70 -19.19 -17.24
CA MET A 130 9.00 -18.76 -15.87
C MET A 130 9.36 -17.29 -15.77
N ILE A 131 10.14 -16.73 -16.69
CA ILE A 131 10.46 -15.29 -16.71
C ILE A 131 9.20 -14.46 -16.88
N VAL A 132 8.31 -14.85 -17.81
CA VAL A 132 7.03 -14.15 -18.03
C VAL A 132 6.15 -14.25 -16.79
N TYR A 133 5.99 -15.43 -16.21
CA TYR A 133 5.21 -15.64 -14.98
C TYR A 133 5.74 -14.81 -13.80
N LEU A 134 7.06 -14.84 -13.55
CA LEU A 134 7.67 -14.05 -12.48
C LEU A 134 7.56 -12.54 -12.74
N SER A 135 7.66 -12.11 -14.00
CA SER A 135 7.47 -10.71 -14.38
C SER A 135 6.04 -10.26 -14.15
N GLU A 136 5.05 -11.08 -14.51
CA GLU A 136 3.63 -10.82 -14.23
C GLU A 136 3.38 -10.72 -12.73
N LEU A 137 3.85 -11.70 -11.95
CA LEU A 137 3.73 -11.70 -10.50
C LEU A 137 4.34 -10.44 -9.90
N PHE A 138 5.55 -10.08 -10.33
CA PHE A 138 6.22 -8.86 -9.92
C PHE A 138 5.41 -7.61 -10.25
N LEU A 139 4.97 -7.45 -11.51
CA LEU A 139 4.20 -6.27 -11.94
C LEU A 139 2.86 -6.16 -11.20
N SER A 140 2.17 -7.28 -10.98
CA SER A 140 0.88 -7.33 -10.28
C SER A 140 0.97 -6.81 -8.83
N ILE A 141 2.12 -7.03 -8.18
CA ILE A 141 2.38 -6.59 -6.80
C ILE A 141 2.94 -5.16 -6.78
N PHE A 142 3.93 -4.86 -7.62
CA PHE A 142 4.69 -3.62 -7.55
C PHE A 142 3.96 -2.42 -8.15
N ILE A 143 3.21 -2.58 -9.25
CA ILE A 143 2.49 -1.45 -9.87
C ILE A 143 1.53 -0.79 -8.84
N PRO A 144 0.66 -1.55 -8.14
CA PRO A 144 -0.22 -0.95 -7.13
C PRO A 144 0.54 -0.33 -5.94
N ILE A 145 1.61 -0.96 -5.48
CA ILE A 145 2.36 -0.48 -4.29
C ILE A 145 3.11 0.81 -4.64
N MET A 146 3.89 0.80 -5.72
CA MET A 146 4.79 1.89 -6.08
C MET A 146 4.04 3.14 -6.52
N GLY A 147 2.87 2.98 -7.14
CA GLY A 147 1.99 4.11 -7.45
C GLY A 147 1.58 4.93 -6.22
N ARG A 148 1.76 4.41 -5.00
CA ARG A 148 1.30 5.01 -3.74
C ARG A 148 2.41 5.47 -2.79
N ILE A 149 3.69 5.30 -3.19
CA ILE A 149 4.86 5.71 -2.39
C ILE A 149 5.16 7.21 -2.55
N GLY A 150 4.49 7.90 -3.47
CA GLY A 150 4.67 9.34 -3.70
C GLY A 150 5.82 9.68 -4.65
N SER A 151 6.52 8.67 -5.19
CA SER A 151 7.46 8.80 -6.31
C SER A 151 6.82 8.33 -7.62
N ASN A 152 7.41 8.69 -8.75
CA ASN A 152 6.94 8.23 -10.06
C ASN A 152 7.25 6.72 -10.22
N PRO A 153 6.24 5.83 -10.27
CA PRO A 153 6.46 4.39 -10.37
C PRO A 153 6.91 3.94 -11.76
N GLU A 154 6.67 4.75 -12.81
CA GLU A 154 6.90 4.38 -14.21
C GLU A 154 8.36 4.05 -14.48
N VAL A 155 9.29 4.78 -13.85
CA VAL A 155 10.73 4.55 -14.03
C VAL A 155 11.13 3.17 -13.50
N LEU A 156 10.62 2.80 -12.32
CA LEU A 156 10.92 1.49 -11.73
C LEU A 156 10.29 0.36 -12.55
N VAL A 157 9.02 0.51 -12.93
CA VAL A 157 8.32 -0.45 -13.80
C VAL A 157 9.05 -0.59 -15.14
N ALA A 158 9.50 0.51 -15.74
CA ALA A 158 10.28 0.50 -16.96
C ALA A 158 11.62 -0.23 -16.78
N ILE A 159 12.35 0.01 -15.69
CA ILE A 159 13.62 -0.69 -15.43
C ILE A 159 13.38 -2.21 -15.33
N PHE A 160 12.39 -2.66 -14.56
CA PHE A 160 12.13 -4.10 -14.37
C PHE A 160 11.66 -4.78 -15.66
N THR A 161 10.73 -4.15 -16.39
CA THR A 161 10.26 -4.66 -17.68
C THR A 161 11.35 -4.67 -18.74
N ASN A 162 12.24 -3.67 -18.75
CA ASN A 162 13.39 -3.67 -19.66
C ASN A 162 14.39 -4.76 -19.29
N ILE A 163 14.76 -4.92 -18.01
CA ILE A 163 15.71 -5.97 -17.59
C ILE A 163 15.22 -7.35 -18.02
N THR A 164 13.95 -7.67 -17.75
CA THR A 164 13.35 -8.96 -18.14
C THR A 164 13.32 -9.14 -19.65
N SER A 165 12.94 -8.08 -20.40
CA SER A 165 13.00 -8.08 -21.87
C SER A 165 14.43 -8.28 -22.40
N TYR A 166 15.42 -7.61 -21.81
CA TYR A 166 16.83 -7.75 -22.17
C TYR A 166 17.32 -9.16 -21.94
N VAL A 167 16.99 -9.79 -20.80
CA VAL A 167 17.39 -11.19 -20.53
C VAL A 167 16.85 -12.13 -21.60
N VAL A 168 15.58 -11.98 -21.99
CA VAL A 168 14.98 -12.78 -23.07
C VAL A 168 15.69 -12.51 -24.40
N VAL A 169 15.90 -11.25 -24.77
CA VAL A 169 16.58 -10.89 -26.03
C VAL A 169 18.03 -11.40 -26.07
N LEU A 170 18.78 -11.28 -24.97
CA LEU A 170 20.15 -11.76 -24.87
C LEU A 170 20.24 -13.28 -25.05
N SER A 171 19.27 -14.03 -24.51
CA SER A 171 19.24 -15.49 -24.73
C SER A 171 19.09 -15.86 -26.21
N LEU A 172 18.36 -15.03 -26.99
CA LEU A 172 18.14 -15.20 -28.42
C LEU A 172 19.32 -14.73 -29.29
N LEU A 173 20.34 -14.05 -28.73
CA LEU A 173 21.50 -13.58 -29.50
C LEU A 173 22.22 -14.70 -30.24
N SER A 174 22.29 -15.89 -29.63
CA SER A 174 22.90 -17.07 -30.25
C SER A 174 22.20 -17.50 -31.54
N ILE A 175 20.90 -17.21 -31.68
CA ILE A 175 20.10 -17.42 -32.90
C ILE A 175 20.34 -16.29 -33.92
N LEU A 176 20.58 -15.07 -33.45
CA LEU A 176 20.89 -13.94 -34.35
C LEU A 176 22.26 -14.12 -35.02
N THR A 177 23.28 -14.61 -34.30
CA THR A 177 24.60 -14.87 -34.89
C THR A 177 24.59 -15.99 -35.94
N LEU A 178 23.71 -16.99 -35.77
CA LEU A 178 23.41 -18.04 -36.75
C LEU A 178 23.03 -17.46 -38.14
N THR A 179 22.30 -16.35 -38.18
CA THR A 179 21.87 -15.72 -39.45
C THR A 179 22.98 -14.93 -40.15
N ARG A 180 24.12 -14.67 -39.50
CA ARG A 180 25.18 -13.76 -40.02
C ARG A 180 26.24 -14.46 -40.87
N THR A 181 26.51 -15.75 -40.64
CA THR A 181 27.67 -16.45 -41.22
C THR A 181 27.41 -17.11 -42.59
N ASN A 182 26.16 -17.31 -42.99
CA ASN A 182 25.80 -17.93 -44.28
C ASN A 182 24.99 -17.04 -45.23
N ARG A 183 24.73 -15.78 -44.88
CA ARG A 183 23.96 -14.86 -45.73
C ARG A 183 24.75 -14.42 -46.95
N LYS A 184 24.22 -14.63 -48.15
CA LYS A 184 24.79 -14.10 -49.40
C LYS A 184 24.65 -12.58 -49.44
N GLN A 185 25.53 -11.88 -50.16
CA GLN A 185 25.48 -10.41 -50.27
C GLN A 185 24.17 -9.88 -50.90
N GLU A 186 23.46 -10.73 -51.64
CA GLU A 186 22.11 -10.47 -52.17
C GLU A 186 21.01 -10.54 -51.09
N GLU A 187 21.27 -11.20 -49.96
CA GLU A 187 20.31 -11.35 -48.86
C GLU A 187 20.41 -10.20 -47.84
N THR A 188 21.51 -9.45 -47.84
CA THR A 188 21.75 -8.30 -46.94
C THR A 188 21.32 -6.95 -47.53
N THR A 189 20.59 -6.96 -48.65
CA THR A 189 20.10 -5.74 -49.31
C THR A 189 19.09 -4.99 -48.44
N LEU A 190 19.06 -3.65 -48.54
CA LEU A 190 18.12 -2.78 -47.82
C LEU A 190 16.66 -3.22 -47.99
N ARG A 191 16.28 -3.74 -49.16
CA ARG A 191 14.93 -4.27 -49.44
C ARG A 191 14.55 -5.41 -48.50
N ASN A 192 15.42 -6.41 -48.33
CA ASN A 192 15.13 -7.55 -47.45
C ASN A 192 15.08 -7.13 -45.98
N PHE A 193 15.88 -6.13 -45.59
CA PHE A 193 15.79 -5.54 -44.26
C PHE A 193 14.42 -4.89 -44.03
N VAL A 194 13.93 -4.10 -45.01
CA VAL A 194 12.60 -3.48 -44.95
C VAL A 194 11.49 -4.53 -44.94
N ASP A 195 11.57 -5.56 -45.78
CA ASP A 195 10.59 -6.65 -45.85
C ASP A 195 10.54 -7.45 -44.53
N MET A 196 11.69 -7.70 -43.91
CA MET A 196 11.77 -8.36 -42.59
C MET A 196 11.14 -7.51 -41.49
N ILE A 197 11.46 -6.22 -41.42
CA ILE A 197 10.86 -5.30 -40.44
C ILE A 197 9.35 -5.18 -40.67
N ALA A 198 8.91 -5.04 -41.92
CA ALA A 198 7.50 -5.03 -42.26
C ALA A 198 6.79 -6.33 -41.84
N GLY A 199 7.40 -7.48 -42.08
CA GLY A 199 6.89 -8.78 -41.63
C GLY A 199 6.75 -8.87 -40.10
N ILE A 200 7.75 -8.39 -39.35
CA ILE A 200 7.69 -8.32 -37.88
C ILE A 200 6.55 -7.39 -37.42
N LEU A 201 6.43 -6.21 -38.03
CA LEU A 201 5.37 -5.25 -37.69
C LEU A 201 3.98 -5.80 -38.00
N ILE A 202 3.80 -6.48 -39.13
CA ILE A 202 2.54 -7.12 -39.51
C ILE A 202 2.21 -8.26 -38.54
N ALA A 203 3.17 -9.13 -38.20
CA ALA A 203 2.96 -10.19 -37.24
C ALA A 203 2.60 -9.64 -35.85
N ALA A 204 3.31 -8.60 -35.39
CA ALA A 204 3.00 -7.90 -34.14
C ALA A 204 1.60 -7.27 -34.18
N ALA A 205 1.21 -6.65 -35.29
CA ALA A 205 -0.13 -6.08 -35.46
C ALA A 205 -1.22 -7.16 -35.44
N ILE A 206 -1.00 -8.31 -36.07
CA ILE A 206 -1.93 -9.45 -36.04
C ILE A 206 -2.09 -9.97 -34.61
N VAL A 207 -0.97 -10.18 -33.89
CA VAL A 207 -1.00 -10.59 -32.48
C VAL A 207 -1.73 -9.57 -31.63
N LEU A 208 -1.46 -8.27 -31.79
CA LEU A 208 -2.16 -7.21 -31.08
C LEU A 208 -3.66 -7.20 -31.41
N LEU A 209 -4.04 -7.41 -32.67
CA LEU A 209 -5.45 -7.49 -33.08
C LEU A 209 -6.15 -8.71 -32.46
N ILE A 210 -5.50 -9.87 -32.44
CA ILE A 210 -6.02 -11.08 -31.78
C ILE A 210 -6.19 -10.83 -30.28
N LEU A 211 -5.17 -10.27 -29.62
CA LEU A 211 -5.23 -9.93 -28.20
C LEU A 211 -6.35 -8.91 -27.92
N CYS A 212 -6.52 -7.88 -28.74
CA CYS A 212 -7.59 -6.90 -28.62
C CYS A 212 -8.99 -7.46 -28.88
N ARG A 213 -9.12 -8.60 -29.59
CA ARG A 213 -10.40 -9.30 -29.82
C ARG A 213 -10.72 -10.28 -28.71
N LEU A 214 -9.72 -10.98 -28.18
CA LEU A 214 -9.86 -11.97 -27.11
C LEU A 214 -9.98 -11.31 -25.73
N HIS A 215 -9.25 -10.22 -25.51
CA HIS A 215 -9.28 -9.44 -24.28
C HIS A 215 -9.93 -8.09 -24.53
N LYS A 216 -10.81 -7.68 -23.60
CA LYS A 216 -11.36 -6.33 -23.59
C LYS A 216 -10.22 -5.32 -23.46
N SER A 217 -10.38 -4.15 -24.08
CA SER A 217 -9.43 -3.04 -23.98
C SER A 217 -9.00 -2.83 -22.51
N PRO A 218 -7.70 -2.64 -22.23
CA PRO A 218 -7.24 -2.30 -20.88
C PRO A 218 -7.80 -0.96 -20.38
N TYR A 219 -8.40 -0.16 -21.28
CA TYR A 219 -9.11 1.08 -20.98
C TYR A 219 -10.63 0.90 -20.88
N ASN A 220 -11.15 -0.33 -20.89
CA ASN A 220 -12.57 -0.58 -20.65
C ASN A 220 -12.87 -0.57 -19.14
N HIS A 221 -13.47 0.51 -18.67
CA HIS A 221 -13.73 0.75 -17.27
C HIS A 221 -15.10 0.18 -16.86
N SER A 222 -15.09 -0.93 -16.10
CA SER A 222 -16.31 -1.57 -15.60
C SER A 222 -16.16 -1.98 -14.13
N ASP A 223 -17.26 -2.21 -13.44
CA ASP A 223 -17.30 -2.64 -12.03
C ASP A 223 -16.59 -3.98 -11.78
N SER A 224 -16.53 -4.81 -12.82
CA SER A 224 -15.79 -6.07 -12.85
C SER A 224 -14.29 -5.85 -12.96
N TYR A 225 -13.85 -4.75 -13.59
CA TYR A 225 -12.46 -4.41 -13.84
C TYR A 225 -12.19 -2.94 -13.46
N PRO A 226 -12.12 -2.65 -12.15
CA PRO A 226 -11.96 -1.28 -11.70
C PRO A 226 -10.53 -0.78 -11.93
N VAL A 227 -10.42 0.52 -11.90
CA VAL A 227 -9.28 1.31 -12.33
C VAL A 227 -8.27 1.53 -11.22
N ALA A 228 -7.00 1.73 -11.62
CA ALA A 228 -5.89 1.83 -10.68
C ALA A 228 -5.98 3.04 -9.75
N ARG A 229 -6.61 4.13 -10.20
CA ARG A 229 -6.72 5.36 -9.41
C ARG A 229 -7.64 5.17 -8.20
N ARG A 230 -7.13 5.47 -7.00
CA ARG A 230 -7.84 5.32 -5.74
C ARG A 230 -7.88 6.63 -4.97
N ILE A 231 -9.07 6.94 -4.47
CA ILE A 231 -9.28 8.09 -3.59
C ILE A 231 -10.00 7.63 -2.31
N GLN A 232 -9.83 8.42 -1.25
CA GLN A 232 -10.62 8.29 -0.04
C GLN A 232 -11.45 9.56 0.16
N LEU A 233 -12.72 9.39 0.49
CA LEU A 233 -13.66 10.48 0.74
C LEU A 233 -14.14 10.41 2.18
N PHE A 234 -13.77 11.40 2.99
CA PHE A 234 -14.23 11.48 4.38
C PHE A 234 -15.17 12.66 4.52
N HIS A 235 -16.45 12.42 4.81
CA HIS A 235 -17.37 13.49 5.19
C HIS A 235 -17.33 13.62 6.71
N VAL A 236 -16.68 14.68 7.16
CA VAL A 236 -16.24 14.86 8.54
C VAL A 236 -17.10 15.92 9.21
N ASN A 237 -17.77 15.55 10.29
CA ASN A 237 -18.31 16.50 11.24
C ASN A 237 -17.22 16.85 12.26
N ARG A 238 -16.79 18.12 12.30
CA ARG A 238 -15.68 18.55 13.17
C ARG A 238 -16.19 19.41 14.33
N ALA A 239 -15.68 19.15 15.52
CA ALA A 239 -15.86 19.98 16.70
C ALA A 239 -14.50 20.24 17.37
N LEU A 240 -13.94 21.43 17.15
CA LEU A 240 -12.64 21.84 17.68
C LEU A 240 -12.86 22.85 18.80
N TYR A 241 -12.31 22.59 19.99
CA TYR A 241 -12.47 23.40 21.18
C TYR A 241 -11.22 24.25 21.51
N ASN A 242 -11.42 25.44 22.07
CA ASN A 242 -10.38 26.28 22.62
C ASN A 242 -9.92 25.75 23.99
N LYS A 243 -8.87 26.36 24.57
CA LYS A 243 -8.39 26.03 25.92
C LYS A 243 -9.48 26.28 26.99
N ASP A 244 -10.32 27.30 26.79
CA ASP A 244 -11.42 27.65 27.71
C ASP A 244 -12.69 26.80 27.50
N ASP A 245 -12.60 25.65 26.83
CA ASP A 245 -13.73 24.81 26.40
C ASP A 245 -14.77 25.48 25.48
N GLY A 246 -14.51 26.71 25.02
CA GLY A 246 -15.30 27.36 23.98
C GLY A 246 -15.15 26.69 22.61
N VAL A 247 -16.19 26.70 21.78
CA VAL A 247 -16.11 26.13 20.42
C VAL A 247 -15.27 27.04 19.51
N LYS A 248 -14.15 26.53 19.01
CA LYS A 248 -13.27 27.22 18.04
C LYS A 248 -13.80 27.08 16.61
N VAL A 249 -14.07 25.84 16.20
CA VAL A 249 -14.58 25.50 14.87
C VAL A 249 -15.62 24.40 15.00
N ARG A 250 -16.75 24.57 14.34
CA ARG A 250 -17.78 23.54 14.22
C ARG A 250 -18.38 23.55 12.83
N ASP A 251 -17.87 22.69 11.96
CA ASP A 251 -18.21 22.63 10.55
C ASP A 251 -18.34 21.20 10.02
N SER A 252 -18.85 21.08 8.79
CA SER A 252 -18.92 19.82 8.05
C SER A 252 -18.03 19.93 6.84
N VAL A 253 -17.11 18.99 6.67
CA VAL A 253 -16.07 19.06 5.64
C VAL A 253 -15.92 17.75 4.91
N LEU A 254 -15.87 17.79 3.59
CA LEU A 254 -15.51 16.62 2.78
C LEU A 254 -14.02 16.68 2.43
N TYR A 255 -13.24 15.73 2.95
CA TYR A 255 -11.85 15.51 2.56
C TYR A 255 -11.80 14.55 1.37
N VAL A 256 -11.02 14.94 0.36
CA VAL A 256 -10.68 14.13 -0.82
C VAL A 256 -9.19 13.84 -0.75
N ILE A 257 -8.86 12.57 -0.53
CA ILE A 257 -7.48 12.11 -0.33
C ILE A 257 -7.09 11.18 -1.47
N ALA A 258 -6.27 11.67 -2.39
CA ALA A 258 -5.68 10.86 -3.44
C ALA A 258 -4.62 9.91 -2.88
N GLN A 259 -4.68 8.64 -3.28
CA GLN A 259 -3.74 7.62 -2.82
C GLN A 259 -2.54 7.49 -3.75
N ASP A 260 -2.69 7.90 -5.00
CA ASP A 260 -1.70 7.73 -6.06
C ASP A 260 -0.81 8.97 -6.24
N TYR A 261 0.37 8.75 -6.79
CA TYR A 261 1.39 9.76 -7.10
C TYR A 261 0.87 10.99 -7.84
N ARG A 262 -0.17 10.85 -8.68
CA ARG A 262 -0.76 11.97 -9.44
C ARG A 262 -1.32 13.06 -8.51
N GLY A 263 -1.84 12.67 -7.35
CA GLY A 263 -2.46 13.58 -6.39
C GLY A 263 -3.95 13.85 -6.67
N ALA A 264 -4.46 14.90 -6.02
CA ALA A 264 -5.89 15.24 -6.02
C ALA A 264 -6.28 16.31 -7.06
N MET A 265 -5.31 16.92 -7.75
CA MET A 265 -5.51 18.11 -8.60
C MET A 265 -6.30 17.84 -9.89
N ASP A 266 -6.20 16.64 -10.43
CA ASP A 266 -6.83 16.19 -11.66
C ASP A 266 -8.02 15.27 -11.37
N ILE A 267 -8.61 15.35 -10.17
CA ILE A 267 -9.87 14.65 -9.85
C ILE A 267 -11.02 15.48 -10.45
N PRO A 268 -11.87 14.90 -11.32
CA PRO A 268 -12.85 15.69 -12.09
C PRO A 268 -13.85 16.52 -11.29
N PHE A 269 -14.25 16.06 -10.09
CA PHE A 269 -15.20 16.77 -9.23
C PHE A 269 -14.51 17.70 -8.20
N VAL A 270 -13.18 17.73 -8.18
CA VAL A 270 -12.41 18.65 -7.34
C VAL A 270 -12.24 19.95 -8.12
N ASP A 271 -13.18 20.87 -7.90
CA ASP A 271 -13.21 22.20 -8.49
C ASP A 271 -12.43 23.23 -7.67
N GLU A 272 -12.49 24.51 -8.07
CA GLU A 272 -11.82 25.62 -7.39
C GLU A 272 -12.34 25.86 -5.95
N ASN A 273 -13.51 25.32 -5.59
CA ASN A 273 -14.04 25.43 -4.23
C ASN A 273 -13.34 24.47 -3.24
N TYR A 274 -12.54 23.53 -3.75
CA TYR A 274 -11.69 22.68 -2.92
C TYR A 274 -10.37 23.37 -2.61
N THR A 275 -10.06 23.45 -1.32
CA THR A 275 -8.86 24.14 -0.82
C THR A 275 -7.89 23.18 -0.11
N ILE A 276 -6.69 23.68 0.19
CA ILE A 276 -5.68 22.97 0.97
C ILE A 276 -6.03 23.06 2.46
N PRO A 277 -6.02 21.94 3.22
CA PRO A 277 -6.25 21.94 4.66
C PRO A 277 -5.40 22.98 5.40
N LYS A 278 -6.05 23.83 6.21
CA LYS A 278 -5.39 24.78 7.11
C LYS A 278 -5.47 24.27 8.54
N CYS A 279 -4.31 24.04 9.16
CA CYS A 279 -4.23 23.54 10.53
C CYS A 279 -4.75 24.61 11.51
N GLN A 280 -5.66 24.20 12.39
CA GLN A 280 -6.27 25.06 13.42
C GLN A 280 -5.46 25.06 14.71
N TYR A 281 -4.71 24.00 14.97
CA TYR A 281 -3.80 23.89 16.10
C TYR A 281 -2.37 23.68 15.63
N GLU A 282 -1.41 24.01 16.50
CA GLU A 282 -0.01 23.66 16.29
C GLU A 282 0.19 22.19 16.67
N ASN A 283 -0.13 21.29 15.74
CA ASN A 283 0.10 19.86 15.88
C ASN A 283 0.50 19.23 14.53
N PRO A 284 1.19 18.08 14.54
CA PRO A 284 1.67 17.47 13.30
C PRO A 284 0.58 16.80 12.47
N TYR A 285 -0.63 16.59 12.98
CA TYR A 285 -1.72 15.91 12.29
C TYR A 285 -2.64 16.85 11.50
N CYS A 286 -2.63 18.15 11.80
CA CYS A 286 -3.39 19.19 11.09
C CYS A 286 -4.90 18.89 10.99
N GLU A 287 -5.46 18.28 12.05
CA GLU A 287 -6.88 17.88 12.12
C GLU A 287 -7.35 17.09 10.89
N ILE A 288 -6.47 16.31 10.28
CA ILE A 288 -6.83 15.37 9.23
C ILE A 288 -7.26 14.08 9.92
N PRO A 289 -8.48 13.56 9.64
CA PRO A 289 -8.97 12.32 10.24
C PRO A 289 -8.27 11.10 9.61
N LEU A 290 -7.02 10.89 10.02
CA LEU A 290 -6.23 9.76 9.58
C LEU A 290 -6.81 8.48 10.17
N TYR A 291 -7.25 7.56 9.31
CA TYR A 291 -7.70 6.23 9.72
C TYR A 291 -6.53 5.36 10.19
N PHE A 292 -5.39 5.43 9.49
CA PHE A 292 -4.15 4.74 9.83
C PHE A 292 -2.99 5.75 9.93
N PRO A 293 -1.87 5.44 10.62
CA PRO A 293 -0.72 6.33 10.81
C PRO A 293 0.11 6.48 9.52
N THR A 294 -0.54 6.88 8.43
CA THR A 294 0.03 7.07 7.09
C THR A 294 0.36 8.54 6.82
N ARG A 295 0.51 9.33 7.88
CA ARG A 295 0.80 10.77 7.84
C ARG A 295 1.94 11.09 6.88
N SER A 296 3.08 10.40 7.04
CA SER A 296 4.30 10.59 6.23
C SER A 296 4.15 10.27 4.74
N ARG A 297 3.06 9.60 4.35
CA ARG A 297 2.73 9.29 2.96
C ARG A 297 1.79 10.33 2.34
N ILE A 298 0.87 10.87 3.13
CA ILE A 298 -0.22 11.75 2.65
C ILE A 298 0.17 13.23 2.80
N GLN A 299 0.83 13.57 3.89
CA GLN A 299 1.51 14.84 4.09
C GLN A 299 2.92 14.61 3.57
N ASP A 300 3.24 15.17 2.40
CA ASP A 300 4.50 14.96 1.68
C ASP A 300 5.70 14.95 2.64
N LYS A 301 6.68 14.07 2.40
CA LYS A 301 8.00 14.11 3.04
C LYS A 301 8.70 15.41 2.64
N LEU A 302 8.34 16.53 3.25
CA LEU A 302 9.28 17.60 3.46
C LEU A 302 10.20 17.15 4.57
N VAL A 303 11.22 16.42 4.11
CA VAL A 303 12.62 16.62 4.48
C VAL A 303 12.74 17.71 5.52
N GLU A 304 13.06 17.30 6.75
CA GLU A 304 13.82 18.07 7.72
C GLU A 304 13.78 19.57 7.46
N ILE A 305 12.64 20.22 7.73
CA ILE A 305 12.69 21.66 7.91
C ILE A 305 13.51 21.84 9.19
N PRO A 306 14.73 22.41 9.13
CA PRO A 306 15.49 22.67 10.34
C PRO A 306 14.60 23.50 11.25
N LYS A 307 14.62 23.21 12.56
CA LYS A 307 13.76 23.72 13.66
C LYS A 307 13.54 25.25 13.73
N ARG A 308 13.98 26.04 12.75
CA ARG A 308 13.93 27.50 12.65
C ARG A 308 13.10 28.07 11.50
N ARG A 309 12.58 27.27 10.55
CA ARG A 309 11.66 27.80 9.50
C ARG A 309 10.21 27.47 9.85
N LYS A 310 9.50 28.50 10.33
CA LYS A 310 8.07 28.50 10.63
C LYS A 310 7.25 27.81 9.54
N TYR A 311 6.28 27.02 10.00
CA TYR A 311 5.19 26.29 9.32
C TYR A 311 4.28 27.14 8.38
N ASN A 312 4.82 28.07 7.58
CA ASN A 312 4.02 29.07 6.86
C ASN A 312 4.22 29.11 5.33
N ASP A 313 4.77 28.09 4.68
CA ASP A 313 4.70 28.00 3.21
C ASP A 313 3.51 27.15 2.73
N PRO A 314 2.38 27.77 2.35
CA PRO A 314 1.18 27.05 1.89
C PRO A 314 1.37 26.31 0.56
N ARG A 315 2.48 26.51 -0.18
CA ARG A 315 2.75 25.81 -1.45
C ARG A 315 3.25 24.38 -1.27
N LEU A 316 3.59 24.02 -0.04
CA LEU A 316 4.27 22.78 0.33
C LEU A 316 3.36 21.81 1.11
N LEU A 317 2.12 22.22 1.42
CA LEU A 317 1.08 21.33 1.96
C LEU A 317 0.21 20.71 0.85
N CYS A 318 0.32 19.38 0.74
CA CYS A 318 -0.69 18.44 0.27
C CYS A 318 -1.07 18.49 -1.22
N ARG A 319 -0.22 17.96 -2.11
CA ARG A 319 -0.64 17.54 -3.47
C ARG A 319 -1.77 16.50 -3.44
N HIS A 320 -1.87 15.76 -2.35
CA HIS A 320 -2.74 14.59 -2.20
C HIS A 320 -4.06 14.84 -1.46
N ILE A 321 -4.23 15.98 -0.77
CA ILE A 321 -5.45 16.26 0.02
C ILE A 321 -6.11 17.54 -0.43
N ARG A 322 -7.41 17.49 -0.66
CA ARG A 322 -8.27 18.65 -0.87
C ARG A 322 -9.48 18.57 0.03
N TYR A 323 -9.99 19.71 0.49
CA TYR A 323 -11.22 19.71 1.28
C TYR A 323 -12.14 20.86 0.88
N ARG A 324 -13.44 20.63 1.10
CA ARG A 324 -14.49 21.62 0.90
C ARG A 324 -15.48 21.55 2.06
N SER A 325 -15.93 22.72 2.52
CA SER A 325 -16.99 22.83 3.52
C SER A 325 -18.35 22.55 2.88
N PHE A 326 -19.21 21.83 3.58
CA PHE A 326 -20.58 21.54 3.20
C PHE A 326 -21.55 22.02 4.28
N ASP A 327 -22.75 22.45 3.86
CA ASP A 327 -23.80 22.84 4.81
C ASP A 327 -24.48 21.61 5.44
N ASP A 328 -24.53 20.51 4.69
CA ASP A 328 -25.03 19.22 5.15
C ASP A 328 -24.09 18.63 6.21
N ARG A 329 -24.64 18.34 7.40
CA ARG A 329 -23.93 17.66 8.48
C ARG A 329 -24.36 16.20 8.50
N PRO A 330 -23.41 15.25 8.46
CA PRO A 330 -23.76 13.85 8.53
C PRO A 330 -24.48 13.58 9.87
N ASP A 331 -25.66 12.96 9.81
CA ASP A 331 -26.42 12.53 10.98
C ASP A 331 -25.77 11.26 11.56
N ILE A 332 -24.77 11.46 12.41
CA ILE A 332 -23.97 10.40 13.03
C ILE A 332 -23.87 10.63 14.54
N PRO A 333 -23.75 9.55 15.35
CA PRO A 333 -23.48 9.69 16.77
C PRO A 333 -22.21 10.51 17.03
N GLY A 334 -22.31 11.49 17.92
CA GLY A 334 -21.18 12.33 18.28
C GLY A 334 -20.15 11.59 19.14
N THR A 335 -18.88 11.74 18.80
CA THR A 335 -17.72 11.29 19.56
C THR A 335 -17.57 12.15 20.80
N LYS A 336 -17.30 11.53 21.94
CA LYS A 336 -17.11 12.21 23.22
C LYS A 336 -15.81 11.78 23.84
N ILE A 337 -15.06 12.75 24.37
CA ILE A 337 -13.85 12.52 25.17
C ILE A 337 -14.17 12.99 26.58
N ASN A 338 -14.22 12.05 27.52
CA ASN A 338 -14.44 12.32 28.93
C ASN A 338 -13.17 11.99 29.70
N MET A 339 -12.65 12.97 30.45
CA MET A 339 -11.65 12.71 31.49
C MET A 339 -12.37 12.17 32.72
N VAL A 340 -12.06 10.94 33.11
CA VAL A 340 -12.67 10.25 34.26
C VAL A 340 -11.93 10.61 35.54
N HIS A 341 -10.59 10.63 35.49
CA HIS A 341 -9.75 10.89 36.65
C HIS A 341 -8.43 11.55 36.23
N LYS A 342 -7.87 12.37 37.14
CA LYS A 342 -6.59 13.05 36.99
C LYS A 342 -5.78 12.88 38.27
N GLU A 343 -4.58 12.32 38.17
CA GLU A 343 -3.63 12.18 39.27
C GLU A 343 -2.43 13.09 39.01
N GLU A 344 -2.09 13.94 39.97
CA GLU A 344 -0.90 14.79 39.91
C GLU A 344 0.10 14.35 40.97
N SER A 345 1.33 14.04 40.55
CA SER A 345 2.41 13.59 41.42
C SER A 345 3.72 14.25 41.02
N GLY A 346 3.93 15.49 41.48
CA GLY A 346 5.15 16.26 41.20
C GLY A 346 5.27 16.60 39.71
N ASN A 347 6.30 16.06 39.05
CA ASN A 347 6.53 16.25 37.60
C ASN A 347 5.80 15.23 36.71
N ARG A 348 4.87 14.45 37.28
CA ARG A 348 4.08 13.46 36.56
C ARG A 348 2.59 13.77 36.67
N LEU A 349 1.90 13.71 35.54
CA LEU A 349 0.45 13.81 35.44
C LEU A 349 -0.09 12.52 34.84
N SER A 350 -1.14 11.97 35.42
CA SER A 350 -1.80 10.80 34.86
C SER A 350 -3.28 11.07 34.64
N TYR A 351 -3.73 10.77 33.43
CA TYR A 351 -5.10 10.97 32.99
C TYR A 351 -5.75 9.64 32.64
N ASP A 352 -6.95 9.43 33.16
CA ASP A 352 -7.82 8.33 32.75
C ASP A 352 -8.91 8.88 31.82
N PHE A 353 -8.90 8.43 30.57
CA PHE A 353 -9.86 8.86 29.55
C PHE A 353 -10.87 7.76 29.23
N LEU A 354 -12.11 8.18 29.00
CA LEU A 354 -13.17 7.39 28.37
C LEU A 354 -13.57 8.08 27.06
N ILE A 355 -13.23 7.45 25.94
CA ILE A 355 -13.65 7.88 24.61
C ILE A 355 -14.83 7.05 24.16
N LYS A 356 -15.92 7.73 23.80
CA LYS A 356 -17.12 7.12 23.24
C LYS A 356 -17.29 7.52 21.78
N GLY A 357 -17.51 6.56 20.90
CA GLY A 357 -17.62 6.80 19.46
C GLY A 357 -17.99 5.55 18.68
N SER A 358 -17.45 5.42 17.47
CA SER A 358 -17.68 4.24 16.63
C SER A 358 -16.80 3.05 17.06
N GLY A 359 -17.00 1.87 16.44
CA GLY A 359 -16.13 0.71 16.66
C GLY A 359 -14.68 0.90 16.17
N GLN A 360 -14.41 1.96 15.40
CA GLN A 360 -13.07 2.26 14.90
C GLN A 360 -12.72 3.73 15.17
N ILE A 361 -11.74 3.96 16.03
CA ILE A 361 -11.37 5.29 16.50
C ILE A 361 -9.87 5.48 16.36
N SER A 362 -9.47 6.59 15.74
CA SER A 362 -8.10 7.09 15.78
C SER A 362 -8.00 8.21 16.80
N VAL A 363 -7.03 8.10 17.71
CA VAL A 363 -6.78 9.06 18.78
C VAL A 363 -5.42 9.69 18.60
N PHE A 364 -5.38 11.02 18.69
CA PHE A 364 -4.20 11.85 18.55
C PHE A 364 -3.89 12.47 19.91
N LEU A 365 -2.79 12.03 20.54
CA LEU A 365 -2.33 12.58 21.82
C LEU A 365 -1.16 13.51 21.55
N VAL A 366 -1.35 14.81 21.76
CA VAL A 366 -0.35 15.83 21.47
C VAL A 366 -0.01 16.57 22.76
N PRO A 367 1.12 16.23 23.40
CA PRO A 367 1.58 16.96 24.58
C PRO A 367 1.80 18.44 24.28
N GLN A 368 1.57 19.29 25.27
CA GLN A 368 1.71 20.74 25.18
C GLN A 368 2.71 21.24 26.23
N SER A 369 3.19 22.48 26.07
CA SER A 369 3.99 23.19 27.09
C SER A 369 5.18 22.38 27.66
N GLY A 370 5.87 21.61 26.82
CA GLY A 370 7.06 20.85 27.20
C GLY A 370 6.81 19.52 27.95
N TRP A 371 5.55 19.11 28.12
CA TRP A 371 5.22 17.79 28.65
C TRP A 371 5.54 16.68 27.64
N GLN A 372 5.91 15.50 28.13
CA GLN A 372 6.26 14.32 27.33
C GLN A 372 5.39 13.12 27.71
N ILE A 373 5.09 12.23 26.76
CA ILE A 373 4.33 11.01 27.05
C ILE A 373 5.29 9.97 27.64
N ALA A 374 5.15 9.71 28.94
CA ALA A 374 5.97 8.72 29.64
C ALA A 374 5.42 7.30 29.52
N ASN A 375 4.09 7.14 29.58
CA ASN A 375 3.46 5.83 29.48
C ASN A 375 2.02 5.93 28.95
N CYS A 376 1.55 4.88 28.28
CA CYS A 376 0.15 4.69 27.94
C CYS A 376 -0.23 3.21 28.11
N SER A 377 -1.35 2.97 28.79
CA SER A 377 -1.85 1.61 29.12
C SER A 377 -2.10 0.69 27.92
N ILE A 378 -2.39 1.25 26.73
CA ILE A 378 -2.68 0.48 25.52
C ILE A 378 -1.44 0.33 24.62
N SER A 379 -0.53 1.30 24.66
CA SER A 379 0.67 1.29 23.82
C SER A 379 1.79 2.01 24.55
N ALA A 380 2.83 1.28 24.97
CA ALA A 380 4.00 1.90 25.55
C ALA A 380 4.71 2.79 24.50
N PRO A 381 5.13 4.03 24.84
CA PRO A 381 5.97 4.83 23.94
C PRO A 381 7.33 4.14 23.74
N LYS A 382 7.99 4.41 22.59
CA LYS A 382 9.28 3.78 22.26
C LYS A 382 10.37 4.12 23.29
N MET A 383 10.29 5.29 23.92
CA MET A 383 11.15 5.74 25.03
C MET A 383 10.31 6.58 26.02
N GLU A 384 10.67 6.57 27.31
CA GLU A 384 9.93 7.27 28.39
C GLU A 384 9.99 8.81 28.30
N THR A 385 10.81 9.36 27.39
CA THR A 385 11.07 10.80 27.22
C THR A 385 10.90 11.22 25.76
N ASP A 386 9.91 10.67 25.07
CA ASP A 386 9.66 10.99 23.68
C ASP A 386 8.75 12.24 23.56
N ASP A 387 9.25 13.29 22.89
CA ASP A 387 8.49 14.51 22.58
C ASP A 387 7.45 14.29 21.45
N HIS A 388 7.47 13.12 20.82
CA HIS A 388 6.58 12.81 19.70
C HIS A 388 5.15 12.55 20.18
N PRO A 389 4.14 13.02 19.44
CA PRO A 389 2.76 12.71 19.75
C PRO A 389 2.47 11.23 19.54
N LEU A 390 1.54 10.70 20.33
CA LEU A 390 1.12 9.30 20.22
C LEU A 390 -0.15 9.19 19.36
N PHE A 391 -0.13 8.26 18.40
CA PHE A 391 -1.31 7.90 17.59
C PHE A 391 -1.81 6.53 18.05
N LEU A 392 -3.04 6.47 18.55
CA LEU A 392 -3.69 5.20 18.90
C LEU A 392 -4.70 4.83 17.82
N PHE A 393 -4.66 3.57 17.39
CA PHE A 393 -5.66 2.99 16.51
C PHE A 393 -6.47 1.95 17.28
N LEU A 394 -7.72 2.28 17.59
CA LEU A 394 -8.61 1.46 18.41
C LEU A 394 -9.66 0.84 17.50
N THR A 395 -9.69 -0.50 17.46
CA THR A 395 -10.62 -1.26 16.60
C THR A 395 -11.35 -2.32 17.41
N CYS A 396 -12.67 -2.38 17.25
CA CYS A 396 -13.54 -3.36 17.89
C CYS A 396 -14.60 -3.85 16.90
N SER A 397 -14.86 -5.14 16.92
CA SER A 397 -15.93 -5.80 16.16
C SER A 397 -16.80 -6.64 17.10
N GLY A 398 -18.08 -6.31 17.26
CA GLY A 398 -18.98 -7.03 18.16
C GLY A 398 -20.11 -6.18 18.77
N ARG A 399 -20.76 -6.73 19.80
CA ARG A 399 -21.76 -6.01 20.61
C ARG A 399 -21.02 -5.22 21.70
N ASN A 400 -21.46 -3.99 21.98
CA ASN A 400 -20.85 -3.04 22.94
C ASN A 400 -19.48 -2.47 22.52
N CYS A 401 -19.20 -2.36 21.22
CA CYS A 401 -18.06 -1.58 20.73
C CYS A 401 -18.35 -0.07 20.78
N GLY A 402 -17.30 0.73 20.99
CA GLY A 402 -17.36 2.20 20.89
C GLY A 402 -16.95 2.94 22.16
N ASP A 403 -16.87 2.25 23.30
CA ASP A 403 -16.39 2.81 24.56
C ASP A 403 -14.97 2.29 24.86
N TRP A 404 -14.01 3.21 24.92
CA TRP A 404 -12.60 2.89 25.12
C TRP A 404 -12.04 3.63 26.33
N THR A 405 -11.44 2.88 27.25
CA THR A 405 -10.77 3.44 28.43
C THR A 405 -9.27 3.25 28.34
N PHE A 406 -8.51 4.32 28.56
CA PHE A 406 -7.06 4.23 28.65
C PHE A 406 -6.47 5.28 29.58
N LYS A 407 -5.38 4.89 30.24
CA LYS A 407 -4.55 5.74 31.07
C LYS A 407 -3.36 6.26 30.26
N VAL A 408 -3.09 7.56 30.35
CA VAL A 408 -1.89 8.22 29.80
C VAL A 408 -1.16 8.93 30.93
N THR A 409 0.13 8.70 31.03
CA THR A 409 1.01 9.39 31.98
C THR A 409 1.94 10.31 31.23
N LEU A 410 1.92 11.59 31.58
CA LEU A 410 2.84 12.60 31.12
C LEU A 410 3.93 12.85 32.17
N LYS A 411 5.11 13.23 31.72
CA LYS A 411 6.23 13.64 32.56
C LYS A 411 6.81 14.95 32.03
N HIS A 412 7.12 15.88 32.93
CA HIS A 412 7.83 17.10 32.59
C HIS A 412 9.32 16.95 32.94
N PRO A 413 10.26 17.28 32.04
CA PRO A 413 11.70 17.10 32.27
C PRO A 413 12.30 18.06 33.30
N GLY A 414 11.62 19.18 33.61
CA GLY A 414 11.98 20.12 34.68
C GLY A 414 10.83 20.39 35.65
N ASP A 415 10.95 21.43 36.48
CA ASP A 415 9.83 21.89 37.31
C ASP A 415 8.74 22.51 36.41
N PRO A 416 7.49 22.01 36.44
CA PRO A 416 6.43 22.55 35.61
C PRO A 416 6.09 23.97 36.05
N VAL A 417 5.92 24.88 35.08
CA VAL A 417 5.40 26.22 35.35
C VAL A 417 3.94 26.07 35.77
N LYS A 418 3.59 26.56 36.97
CA LYS A 418 2.25 26.47 37.58
C LYS A 418 1.22 27.42 36.94
N ASP A 419 1.30 27.70 35.65
CA ASP A 419 0.26 28.47 34.97
C ASP A 419 -0.83 27.55 34.42
N ASP A 420 -2.03 28.10 34.23
CA ASP A 420 -3.26 27.49 33.66
C ASP A 420 -3.10 26.96 32.22
N GLU A 421 -1.88 26.62 31.79
CA GLU A 421 -1.61 26.07 30.49
C GLU A 421 -2.01 24.59 30.43
N THR A 422 -3.04 24.32 29.62
CA THR A 422 -3.49 22.98 29.22
C THR A 422 -2.30 22.11 28.80
N GLN A 423 -2.14 20.93 29.41
CA GLN A 423 -0.95 20.10 29.27
C GLN A 423 -1.05 19.11 28.10
N LEU A 424 -2.28 18.82 27.63
CA LEU A 424 -2.52 17.82 26.61
C LEU A 424 -3.62 18.27 25.65
N LEU A 425 -3.36 18.15 24.34
CA LEU A 425 -4.38 18.24 23.31
C LEU A 425 -4.74 16.82 22.85
N ILE A 426 -6.00 16.45 22.96
CA ILE A 426 -6.52 15.16 22.48
C ILE A 426 -7.45 15.38 21.30
N GLY A 427 -7.12 14.75 20.18
CA GLY A 427 -8.02 14.55 19.05
C GLY A 427 -8.58 13.13 19.07
N ALA A 428 -9.86 12.96 18.77
CA ALA A 428 -10.46 11.65 18.49
C ALA A 428 -11.29 11.73 17.20
N ALA A 429 -11.08 10.78 16.29
CA ALA A 429 -11.84 10.63 15.05
C ALA A 429 -12.51 9.26 15.03
N SER A 430 -13.84 9.24 15.04
CA SER A 430 -14.65 8.03 14.90
C SER A 430 -14.97 7.75 13.43
N HIS A 431 -14.51 6.61 12.91
CA HIS A 431 -14.67 6.21 11.52
C HIS A 431 -15.86 5.26 11.34
N TYR A 432 -16.90 5.70 10.65
CA TYR A 432 -18.08 4.88 10.37
C TYR A 432 -17.88 4.05 9.11
N LEU A 433 -17.14 2.94 9.16
CA LEU A 433 -16.83 2.15 7.96
C LEU A 433 -17.95 1.25 7.42
N HIS A 434 -19.04 1.09 8.17
CA HIS A 434 -20.12 0.16 7.84
C HIS A 434 -21.42 0.58 8.54
N GLY A 435 -22.53 -0.04 8.11
CA GLY A 435 -23.85 0.25 8.66
C GLY A 435 -24.50 1.51 8.08
N PRO A 436 -25.64 1.93 8.64
CA PRO A 436 -26.46 3.02 8.09
C PRO A 436 -25.73 4.38 8.12
N ASN A 437 -24.84 4.57 9.09
CA ASN A 437 -24.10 5.81 9.33
C ASN A 437 -22.85 5.94 8.45
N MET A 438 -22.55 4.93 7.62
CA MET A 438 -21.33 4.93 6.81
C MET A 438 -21.31 6.07 5.81
N GLN A 439 -22.42 6.35 5.12
CA GLN A 439 -22.43 7.29 4.00
C GLN A 439 -23.58 8.28 4.10
N SER A 440 -23.22 9.55 4.17
CA SER A 440 -24.13 10.69 4.03
C SER A 440 -24.69 10.82 2.61
N PHE A 441 -25.73 11.64 2.45
CA PHE A 441 -26.30 11.95 1.14
C PHE A 441 -25.25 12.50 0.16
N THR A 442 -24.40 13.41 0.65
CA THR A 442 -23.30 13.99 -0.13
C THR A 442 -22.34 12.93 -0.67
N ILE A 443 -21.89 11.98 0.16
CA ILE A 443 -21.03 10.87 -0.30
C ILE A 443 -21.73 10.03 -1.36
N LYS A 444 -22.98 9.61 -1.11
CA LYS A 444 -23.75 8.78 -2.04
C LYS A 444 -23.90 9.42 -3.41
N ARG A 445 -24.13 10.74 -3.45
CA ARG A 445 -24.23 11.51 -4.70
C ARG A 445 -22.93 11.49 -5.49
N ILE A 446 -21.79 11.73 -4.83
CA ILE A 446 -20.47 11.73 -5.48
C ILE A 446 -20.12 10.33 -6.01
N LEU A 447 -20.37 9.28 -5.23
CA LEU A 447 -20.14 7.90 -5.67
C LEU A 447 -20.99 7.54 -6.89
N ALA A 448 -22.26 7.97 -6.91
CA ALA A 448 -23.13 7.76 -8.07
C ALA A 448 -22.62 8.49 -9.33
N GLU A 449 -22.06 9.70 -9.16
CA GLU A 449 -21.47 10.45 -10.26
C GLU A 449 -20.19 9.79 -10.80
N ILE A 450 -19.32 9.28 -9.92
CA ILE A 450 -18.15 8.49 -10.30
C ILE A 450 -18.58 7.25 -11.09
N ALA A 451 -19.54 6.49 -10.58
CA ALA A 451 -20.02 5.28 -11.23
C ALA A 451 -20.62 5.56 -12.62
N LYS A 452 -21.34 6.67 -12.78
CA LYS A 452 -21.94 7.08 -14.05
C LYS A 452 -20.89 7.52 -15.07
N ASN A 453 -19.96 8.39 -14.67
CA ASN A 453 -19.06 9.04 -15.62
C ASN A 453 -17.85 8.16 -15.99
N ARG A 454 -17.42 7.23 -15.11
CA ARG A 454 -16.25 6.38 -15.38
C ARG A 454 -16.38 5.49 -16.62
N GLN A 455 -17.60 5.19 -17.06
CA GLN A 455 -17.85 4.38 -18.25
C GLN A 455 -17.64 5.13 -19.57
N HIS A 456 -17.63 6.46 -19.51
CA HIS A 456 -17.63 7.33 -20.70
C HIS A 456 -16.44 8.28 -20.76
N ASP A 457 -15.89 8.66 -19.60
CA ASP A 457 -14.80 9.62 -19.50
C ASP A 457 -13.61 9.00 -18.74
N PRO A 458 -12.45 8.83 -19.40
CA PRO A 458 -11.23 8.33 -18.77
C PRO A 458 -10.73 9.17 -17.59
N THR A 459 -11.11 10.45 -17.49
CA THR A 459 -10.74 11.30 -16.35
C THR A 459 -11.45 10.87 -15.06
N TRP A 460 -12.63 10.27 -15.20
CA TRP A 460 -13.45 9.71 -14.11
C TRP A 460 -13.09 8.27 -13.76
N SER A 461 -12.04 7.72 -14.37
CA SER A 461 -11.46 6.41 -14.06
C SER A 461 -10.83 6.40 -12.67
N THR A 462 -11.70 6.43 -11.66
CA THR A 462 -11.37 6.45 -10.24
C THR A 462 -12.25 5.46 -9.47
N THR A 463 -11.68 4.87 -8.43
CA THR A 463 -12.43 4.17 -7.38
C THR A 463 -12.30 4.91 -6.07
N ALA A 464 -13.38 4.97 -5.29
CA ALA A 464 -13.39 5.65 -4.02
C ALA A 464 -13.65 4.68 -2.88
N SER A 465 -12.98 4.85 -1.74
CA SER A 465 -13.51 4.36 -0.46
C SER A 465 -14.00 5.56 0.33
N ALA A 466 -15.24 5.52 0.79
CA ALA A 466 -15.92 6.71 1.28
C ALA A 466 -16.75 6.42 2.52
N TRP A 467 -16.54 7.21 3.57
CA TRP A 467 -17.30 7.09 4.80
C TRP A 467 -17.38 8.39 5.59
N ASN A 468 -18.34 8.46 6.51
CA ASN A 468 -18.51 9.57 7.44
C ASN A 468 -17.54 9.44 8.63
N VAL A 469 -17.06 10.57 9.13
CA VAL A 469 -16.21 10.65 10.31
C VAL A 469 -16.77 11.68 11.26
N ASP A 470 -16.79 11.39 12.54
CA ASP A 470 -17.04 12.40 13.58
C ASP A 470 -15.72 12.66 14.31
N MET A 471 -15.29 13.93 14.37
CA MET A 471 -13.98 14.30 14.88
C MET A 471 -14.06 15.43 15.90
N ILE A 472 -13.42 15.22 17.04
CA ILE A 472 -13.38 16.15 18.16
C ILE A 472 -11.93 16.41 18.61
N TYR A 473 -11.59 17.67 18.90
CA TYR A 473 -10.32 18.04 19.51
C TYR A 473 -10.56 18.89 20.77
N ARG A 474 -9.96 18.51 21.89
CA ARG A 474 -10.13 19.19 23.18
C ARG A 474 -8.83 19.23 23.98
N TYR A 475 -8.63 20.31 24.71
CA TYR A 475 -7.51 20.48 25.63
C TYR A 475 -7.85 19.91 27.01
N PHE A 476 -6.83 19.39 27.70
CA PHE A 476 -6.90 18.84 29.05
C PHE A 476 -5.70 19.27 29.89
#